data_AF-A0AAV5P495-F1
#
_entry.id   AF-A0AAV5P495-F1
#
_cell.length_a   1.000
_cell.length_b   1.000
_cell.length_c   1.000
_cell.angle_alpha   90.00
_cell.angle_beta   90.00
_cell.angle_gamma   90.00
#
_symmetry.space_group_name_H-M   'P 1'
#
loop_
_entity.id
_entity.type
_entity.pdbx_description
1 polymer ?
#
loop_
_entity_poly.entity_id
_entity_poly.type
_entity_poly.pdbx_seq_one_letter_code
_entity_poly.pdbx_strand_id
1 'polypeptide(L)'
;MSDWIDGRIPPEEQKPTVGQLVERLSEQATRLVRSEIALAKAELTTKAKHAGIGIGLLVVGGVLVLYGLGFLLHSAMEGLATAMPLWLAALIVGGVLVLVAGTLAFVGVKQLQRGVPPTPTGAVESIKEDVATIKEGLRP
;
A
#
# COMPACT_ATOMS: atom_id res chain seq x y z
N MET A 1 38.76 -39.62 -49.65
CA MET A 1 40.10 -39.27 -49.11
C MET A 1 40.63 -38.04 -49.87
N SER A 2 39.85 -36.95 -49.91
CA SER A 2 40.15 -35.72 -50.68
C SER A 2 39.65 -34.44 -50.01
N ASP A 3 38.95 -34.54 -48.88
CA ASP A 3 38.13 -33.44 -48.35
C ASP A 3 38.83 -32.70 -47.19
N TRP A 4 40.08 -33.07 -46.89
CA TRP A 4 40.90 -32.50 -45.81
C TRP A 4 41.85 -31.38 -46.28
N ILE A 5 41.85 -31.06 -47.58
CA ILE A 5 42.66 -29.97 -48.19
C ILE A 5 41.83 -28.67 -48.32
N ASP A 6 40.57 -28.67 -47.88
CA ASP A 6 39.81 -27.43 -47.72
C ASP A 6 40.29 -26.73 -46.45
N GLY A 7 41.38 -25.96 -46.59
CA GLY A 7 41.93 -25.06 -45.58
C GLY A 7 41.00 -23.89 -45.28
N ARG A 8 39.73 -24.18 -44.97
CA ARG A 8 38.84 -23.22 -44.32
C ARG A 8 39.34 -23.01 -42.90
N ILE A 9 40.33 -22.12 -42.80
CA ILE A 9 40.69 -21.46 -41.56
C ILE A 9 39.36 -20.93 -41.00
N PRO A 10 38.90 -21.38 -39.82
CA PRO A 10 37.71 -20.79 -39.21
C PRO A 10 37.97 -19.28 -39.19
N PRO A 11 37.02 -18.45 -39.66
CA PRO A 11 37.24 -17.01 -39.76
C PRO A 11 37.81 -16.54 -38.43
N GLU A 12 38.96 -15.87 -38.47
CA GLU A 12 39.57 -15.24 -37.30
C GLU A 12 38.45 -14.55 -36.54
N GLU A 13 38.19 -14.96 -35.30
CA GLU A 13 37.24 -14.26 -34.44
C GLU A 13 37.79 -12.85 -34.24
N GLN A 14 37.36 -11.92 -35.10
CA GLN A 14 37.73 -10.53 -35.04
C GLN A 14 37.33 -10.03 -33.66
N LYS A 15 38.33 -9.71 -32.84
CA LYS A 15 38.11 -9.19 -31.50
C LYS A 15 37.19 -7.97 -31.62
N PRO A 16 36.06 -7.94 -30.88
CA PRO A 16 35.11 -6.86 -31.00
C PRO A 16 35.83 -5.52 -30.77
N THR A 17 35.58 -4.57 -31.67
CA THR A 17 36.16 -3.24 -31.58
C THR A 17 35.61 -2.52 -30.34
N VAL A 18 36.37 -1.57 -29.79
CA VAL A 18 35.96 -0.80 -28.59
C VAL A 18 34.58 -0.15 -28.77
N GLY A 19 34.26 0.32 -29.99
CA GLY A 19 32.93 0.84 -30.33
C GLY A 19 31.81 -0.20 -30.18
N GLN A 20 32.03 -1.43 -30.65
CA GLN A 20 31.05 -2.53 -30.53
C GLN A 20 30.83 -2.98 -29.08
N LEU A 21 31.85 -2.88 -28.22
CA LEU A 21 31.71 -3.15 -26.78
C LEU A 21 30.86 -2.09 -26.07
N VAL A 22 31.09 -0.80 -26.38
CA VAL A 22 30.32 0.31 -25.81
C VAL A 22 28.86 0.27 -26.26
N GLU A 23 28.60 -0.06 -27.52
CA GLU A 23 27.25 -0.27 -28.06
C GLU A 23 26.54 -1.41 -27.32
N ARG A 24 27.18 -2.57 -27.18
CA ARG A 24 26.62 -3.72 -26.45
C ARG A 24 26.39 -3.46 -24.97
N LEU A 25 27.26 -2.69 -24.31
CA LEU A 25 27.07 -2.30 -22.90
C LEU A 25 25.88 -1.34 -22.75
N SER A 26 25.73 -0.40 -23.69
CA SER A 26 24.60 0.54 -23.71
C SER A 26 23.27 -0.18 -23.95
N GLU A 27 23.25 -1.15 -24.87
CA GLU A 27 22.09 -2.01 -25.09
C GLU A 27 21.75 -2.87 -23.85
N GLN A 28 22.76 -3.45 -23.20
CA GLN A 28 22.56 -4.24 -21.98
C GLN A 28 22.04 -3.40 -20.81
N ALA A 29 22.60 -2.20 -20.60
CA ALA A 29 22.13 -1.26 -19.59
C ALA A 29 20.67 -0.87 -19.86
N THR A 30 20.32 -0.55 -21.11
CA THR A 30 18.94 -0.23 -21.51
C THR A 30 17.99 -1.40 -21.28
N ARG A 31 18.41 -2.63 -21.60
CA ARG A 31 17.64 -3.84 -21.33
C ARG A 31 17.44 -4.10 -19.84
N LEU A 32 18.46 -3.87 -19.02
CA LEU A 32 18.39 -4.05 -17.58
C LEU A 32 17.38 -3.09 -16.95
N VAL A 33 17.49 -1.79 -17.26
CA VAL A 33 16.54 -0.77 -16.79
C VAL A 33 15.11 -1.13 -17.20
N ARG A 34 14.90 -1.52 -18.47
CA ARG A 34 13.56 -1.94 -18.94
C ARG A 34 13.04 -3.17 -18.18
N SER A 35 13.93 -4.10 -17.82
CA SER A 35 13.56 -5.30 -17.07
C SER A 35 13.22 -5.02 -15.60
N GLU A 36 13.96 -4.13 -14.93
CA GLU A 36 13.64 -3.70 -13.56
C GLU A 36 12.30 -2.95 -13.52
N ILE A 37 12.03 -2.09 -14.50
CA ILE A 37 10.72 -1.43 -14.63
C ILE A 37 9.62 -2.47 -14.81
N ALA A 38 9.83 -3.48 -15.66
CA ALA A 38 8.86 -4.55 -15.88
C ALA A 38 8.62 -5.38 -14.60
N LEU A 39 9.69 -5.70 -13.87
CA LEU A 39 9.63 -6.42 -12.60
C LEU A 39 8.91 -5.60 -11.53
N ALA A 40 9.28 -4.34 -11.34
CA ALA A 40 8.64 -3.42 -10.41
C ALA A 40 7.15 -3.27 -10.75
N LYS A 41 6.80 -3.15 -12.04
CA LYS A 41 5.39 -3.11 -12.47
C LYS A 41 4.65 -4.40 -12.12
N ALA A 42 5.27 -5.56 -12.32
CA ALA A 42 4.67 -6.85 -11.97
C ALA A 42 4.45 -6.97 -10.45
N GLU A 43 5.45 -6.60 -9.65
CA GLU A 43 5.36 -6.61 -8.18
C GLU A 43 4.29 -5.64 -7.67
N LEU A 44 4.27 -4.41 -8.18
CA LEU A 44 3.25 -3.41 -7.86
C LEU A 44 1.85 -3.89 -8.24
N THR A 45 1.69 -4.53 -9.40
CA THR A 45 0.40 -5.09 -9.83
C THR A 45 -0.07 -6.18 -8.88
N THR A 46 0.82 -7.09 -8.50
CA THR A 46 0.51 -8.16 -7.53
C THR A 46 0.17 -7.57 -6.16
N LYS A 47 0.96 -6.61 -5.65
CA LYS A 47 0.68 -5.92 -4.39
C LYS A 47 -0.65 -5.19 -4.42
N ALA A 48 -0.94 -4.45 -5.50
CA ALA A 48 -2.20 -3.74 -5.68
C ALA A 48 -3.40 -4.68 -5.73
N LYS A 49 -3.27 -5.85 -6.39
CA LYS A 49 -4.33 -6.87 -6.42
C LYS A 49 -4.63 -7.40 -5.01
N HIS A 50 -3.61 -7.78 -4.25
CA HIS A 50 -3.80 -8.29 -2.90
C HIS A 50 -4.36 -7.23 -1.96
N ALA A 51 -3.86 -5.99 -2.06
CA ALA A 51 -4.42 -4.86 -1.30
C ALA A 51 -5.89 -4.61 -1.66
N GLY A 52 -6.23 -4.62 -2.96
CA GLY A 52 -7.60 -4.44 -3.44
C GLY A 52 -8.55 -5.53 -2.96
N ILE A 53 -8.13 -6.81 -3.03
CA ILE A 53 -8.91 -7.92 -2.49
C ILE A 53 -9.06 -7.78 -0.97
N GLY A 54 -7.98 -7.45 -0.25
CA GLY A 54 -8.01 -7.26 1.20
C GLY A 54 -8.97 -6.14 1.62
N ILE A 55 -8.91 -4.98 0.97
CA ILE A 55 -9.84 -3.86 1.20
C ILE A 55 -11.27 -4.29 0.87
N GLY A 56 -11.49 -4.97 -0.27
CA GLY A 56 -12.80 -5.49 -0.66
C GLY A 56 -13.40 -6.43 0.39
N LEU A 57 -12.60 -7.38 0.89
CA LEU A 57 -13.02 -8.30 1.95
C LEU A 57 -13.33 -7.58 3.26
N LEU A 58 -12.52 -6.59 3.65
CA LEU A 58 -12.76 -5.80 4.86
C LEU A 58 -14.03 -4.95 4.74
N VAL A 59 -14.30 -4.36 3.58
CA VAL A 59 -15.54 -3.59 3.34
C VAL A 59 -16.75 -4.51 3.42
N VAL A 60 -16.76 -5.62 2.68
CA VAL A 60 -17.89 -6.57 2.67
C VAL A 60 -18.10 -7.19 4.05
N GLY A 61 -17.02 -7.65 4.68
CA GLY A 61 -17.06 -8.21 6.04
C GLY A 61 -17.56 -7.18 7.05
N GLY A 62 -17.09 -5.94 6.97
CA GLY A 62 -17.55 -4.84 7.81
C GLY A 62 -19.06 -4.58 7.66
N VAL A 63 -19.57 -4.52 6.42
CA VAL A 63 -21.02 -4.37 6.16
C VAL A 63 -21.82 -5.52 6.75
N LEU A 64 -21.37 -6.77 6.57
CA LEU A 64 -22.05 -7.95 7.12
C LEU A 64 -22.07 -7.93 8.66
N VAL A 65 -20.95 -7.56 9.30
CA VAL A 65 -20.87 -7.41 10.76
C VAL A 65 -21.82 -6.31 11.24
N LEU A 66 -21.90 -5.17 10.55
CA LEU A 66 -22.82 -4.08 10.88
C LEU A 66 -24.29 -4.53 10.79
N TYR A 67 -24.66 -5.24 9.72
CA TYR A 67 -26.00 -5.81 9.60
C TYR A 67 -26.29 -6.83 10.70
N GLY A 68 -25.34 -7.75 10.97
CA GLY A 68 -25.47 -8.75 12.03
C GLY A 68 -25.65 -8.10 13.41
N LEU A 69 -24.88 -7.06 13.72
CA LEU A 69 -25.03 -6.29 14.94
C LEU A 69 -26.42 -5.63 15.03
N GLY A 70 -26.93 -5.06 13.92
CA GLY A 70 -28.28 -4.53 13.85
C GLY A 70 -29.37 -5.56 14.18
N PHE A 71 -29.25 -6.77 13.62
CA PHE A 71 -30.16 -7.88 13.93
C PHE A 71 -30.05 -8.33 15.40
N LEU A 72 -28.84 -8.38 15.97
CA LEU A 72 -28.65 -8.72 17.39
C LEU A 72 -29.27 -7.68 18.31
N LEU A 73 -29.08 -6.39 18.03
CA LEU A 73 -29.69 -5.30 18.81
C LEU A 73 -31.22 -5.33 18.70
N HIS A 74 -31.75 -5.56 17.49
CA HIS A 74 -33.18 -5.72 17.27
C HIS A 74 -33.74 -6.94 18.03
N SER A 75 -33.06 -8.09 17.97
CA SER A 75 -33.45 -9.30 18.72
C SER A 75 -33.39 -9.08 20.22
N ALA A 76 -32.38 -8.36 20.73
CA ALA A 76 -32.29 -8.02 22.15
C ALA A 76 -33.45 -7.10 22.57
N MET A 77 -33.79 -6.11 21.75
CA MET A 77 -34.93 -5.22 21.99
C MET A 77 -36.26 -5.98 22.03
N GLU A 78 -36.53 -6.83 21.02
CA GLU A 78 -37.75 -7.67 20.97
C GLU A 78 -37.78 -8.67 22.13
N GLY A 79 -36.65 -9.28 22.48
CA GLY A 79 -36.54 -10.18 23.63
C GLY A 79 -36.88 -9.47 24.95
N LEU A 80 -36.37 -8.26 25.15
CA LEU A 80 -36.66 -7.46 26.34
C LEU A 80 -38.11 -6.97 26.34
N ALA A 81 -38.69 -6.71 25.17
CA ALA A 81 -40.08 -6.31 25.00
C ALA A 81 -41.09 -7.41 25.43
N THR A 82 -40.64 -8.65 25.62
CA THR A 82 -41.48 -9.71 26.23
C THR A 82 -41.72 -9.49 27.73
N ALA A 83 -40.85 -8.73 28.40
CA ALA A 83 -40.91 -8.47 29.84
C ALA A 83 -41.34 -7.03 30.19
N MET A 84 -41.30 -6.10 29.22
CA MET A 84 -41.62 -4.68 29.42
C MET A 84 -42.12 -4.02 28.13
N PRO A 85 -42.71 -2.81 28.17
CA PRO A 85 -43.14 -2.11 26.97
C PRO A 85 -41.99 -1.87 25.98
N LEU A 86 -42.28 -2.02 24.68
CA LEU A 86 -41.30 -1.91 23.60
C LEU A 86 -40.49 -0.60 23.64
N TRP A 87 -41.13 0.52 23.99
CA TRP A 87 -40.45 1.81 24.08
C TRP A 87 -39.37 1.83 25.18
N LEU A 88 -39.59 1.14 26.30
CA LEU A 88 -38.61 1.06 27.40
C LEU A 88 -37.47 0.12 27.03
N ALA A 89 -37.78 -1.02 26.39
CA ALA A 89 -36.78 -1.93 25.84
C ALA A 89 -35.85 -1.22 24.83
N ALA A 90 -36.43 -0.44 23.92
CA ALA A 90 -35.68 0.35 22.94
C ALA A 90 -34.77 1.39 23.61
N LEU A 91 -35.25 2.07 24.67
CA LEU A 91 -34.43 3.03 25.43
C LEU A 91 -33.26 2.36 26.15
N ILE A 92 -33.44 1.17 26.71
CA ILE A 92 -32.36 0.43 27.38
C ILE A 92 -31.29 0.01 26.37
N VAL A 93 -31.70 -0.66 25.29
CA VAL A 93 -30.75 -1.13 24.26
C VAL A 93 -30.06 0.06 23.58
N GLY A 94 -30.80 1.11 23.22
CA GLY A 94 -30.25 2.32 22.65
C GLY A 94 -29.32 3.07 23.60
N GLY A 95 -29.67 3.14 24.89
CA GLY A 95 -28.83 3.75 25.93
C GLY A 95 -27.49 3.05 26.09
N VAL A 96 -27.50 1.71 26.15
CA VAL A 96 -26.27 0.90 26.18
C VAL A 96 -25.43 1.14 24.93
N LEU A 97 -26.05 1.17 23.74
CA LEU A 97 -25.35 1.42 22.49
C LEU A 97 -24.68 2.81 22.47
N VAL A 98 -25.38 3.86 22.91
CA VAL A 98 -24.84 5.22 23.01
C VAL A 98 -23.68 5.30 23.99
N LEU A 99 -23.75 4.62 25.14
CA LEU A 99 -22.65 4.57 26.11
C LEU A 99 -21.40 3.89 25.51
N VAL A 100 -21.57 2.75 24.84
CA VAL A 100 -20.45 2.06 24.17
C VAL A 100 -19.89 2.90 23.03
N ALA A 101 -20.73 3.45 22.17
CA ALA A 101 -20.29 4.31 21.07
C ALA A 101 -19.58 5.58 21.57
N GLY A 102 -20.11 6.22 22.61
CA GLY A 102 -19.52 7.41 23.22
C GLY A 102 -18.16 7.14 23.86
N THR A 103 -18.02 6.01 24.56
CA THR A 103 -16.72 5.62 25.15
C THR A 103 -15.68 5.30 24.08
N LEU A 104 -16.04 4.55 23.04
CA LEU A 104 -15.16 4.26 21.91
C LEU A 104 -14.75 5.53 21.16
N ALA A 105 -15.70 6.43 20.88
CA ALA A 105 -15.42 7.71 20.24
C ALA A 105 -14.48 8.58 21.09
N PHE A 106 -14.73 8.66 22.40
CA PHE A 106 -13.88 9.39 23.34
C PHE A 106 -12.45 8.84 23.37
N VAL A 107 -12.29 7.52 23.49
CA VAL A 107 -10.98 6.85 23.47
C VAL A 107 -10.30 7.09 22.12
N GLY A 108 -11.02 6.95 21.01
CA GLY A 108 -10.50 7.22 19.67
C GLY A 108 -9.95 8.64 19.51
N VAL A 109 -10.72 9.65 19.94
CA VAL A 109 -10.28 11.05 19.94
C VAL A 109 -9.03 11.24 20.80
N LYS A 110 -8.99 10.64 22.00
CA LYS A 110 -7.81 10.71 22.87
C LYS A 110 -6.58 10.05 22.26
N GLN A 111 -6.73 8.96 21.52
CA GLN A 111 -5.63 8.31 20.84
C GLN A 111 -5.11 9.13 19.66
N LEU A 112 -6.00 9.73 18.86
CA LEU A 112 -5.60 10.66 17.79
C LEU A 112 -4.84 11.87 18.34
N GLN A 113 -5.31 12.44 19.46
CA GLN A 113 -4.64 13.56 20.14
C GLN A 113 -3.25 13.20 20.69
N ARG A 114 -2.97 11.93 20.96
CA ARG A 114 -1.67 11.46 21.48
C ARG A 114 -0.70 11.01 20.39
N GLY A 115 -1.20 10.43 19.31
CA GLY A 115 -0.38 9.73 18.30
C GLY A 115 -0.02 10.54 17.06
N VAL A 116 -0.64 11.70 16.85
CA VAL A 116 -0.38 12.55 15.69
C VAL A 116 0.00 13.94 16.19
N PRO A 117 1.30 14.30 16.30
CA PRO A 117 1.64 15.71 16.40
C PRO A 117 1.02 16.42 15.18
N PRO A 118 0.30 17.54 15.37
CA PRO A 118 -0.49 18.22 14.33
C PRO A 118 0.34 18.67 13.12
N THR A 119 1.66 18.58 13.21
CA THR A 119 2.61 18.64 12.11
C THR A 119 3.69 17.58 12.32
N PRO A 120 4.13 16.86 11.28
CA PRO A 120 5.36 16.07 11.34
C PRO A 120 6.53 17.05 11.45
N THR A 121 6.80 17.54 12.65
CA THR A 121 7.82 18.55 12.93
C THR A 121 9.16 18.12 12.35
N GLY A 122 9.56 16.86 12.52
CA GLY A 122 10.80 16.33 11.93
C GLY A 122 10.85 16.36 10.40
N ALA A 123 9.76 16.04 9.70
CA ALA A 123 9.73 16.03 8.23
C ALA A 123 9.67 17.45 7.64
N VAL A 124 9.01 18.37 8.35
CA VAL A 124 8.96 19.78 7.94
C VAL A 124 10.30 20.47 8.25
N GLU A 125 10.98 20.11 9.34
CA GLU A 125 12.33 20.59 9.68
C GLU A 125 13.35 20.14 8.63
N SER A 126 13.36 18.85 8.28
CA SER A 126 14.30 18.31 7.28
C SER A 126 14.08 18.91 5.89
N ILE A 127 12.82 19.14 5.47
CA ILE A 127 12.53 19.83 4.20
C ILE A 127 12.99 21.29 4.24
N LYS A 128 12.87 21.98 5.37
CA LYS A 128 13.37 23.37 5.51
C LYS A 128 14.89 23.43 5.46
N GLU A 129 15.56 22.46 6.08
CA GLU A 129 17.03 22.34 6.10
C GLU A 129 17.59 22.01 4.71
N ASP A 130 16.93 21.10 3.98
CA ASP A 130 17.25 20.76 2.60
C ASP A 130 17.07 21.98 1.67
N VAL A 131 15.98 22.73 1.82
CA VAL A 131 15.72 23.95 1.04
C VAL A 131 16.71 25.07 1.39
N ALA A 132 17.10 25.20 2.66
CA ALA A 132 18.11 26.17 3.09
C ALA A 132 19.48 25.85 2.48
N THR A 133 19.89 24.60 2.52
CA THR A 133 21.17 24.12 1.94
C THR A 133 21.24 24.37 0.43
N ILE A 134 20.14 24.11 -0.29
CA ILE A 134 20.05 24.40 -1.72
C ILE A 134 20.11 25.90 -1.98
N LYS A 135 19.42 26.72 -1.18
CA LYS A 135 19.38 28.18 -1.35
C LYS A 135 20.72 28.84 -1.05
N GLU A 136 21.50 28.28 -0.13
CA GLU A 136 22.83 28.76 0.24
C GLU A 136 23.88 28.38 -0.81
N GLY A 137 23.77 27.19 -1.41
CA GLY A 137 24.60 26.78 -2.56
C GLY A 137 24.31 27.53 -3.88
N LEU A 138 23.18 28.24 -3.97
CA LEU A 138 22.75 29.03 -5.12
C LEU A 138 23.02 30.54 -4.99
N ARG A 139 23.54 31.01 -3.85
CA ARG A 139 23.99 32.40 -3.69
C ARG A 139 25.45 32.51 -4.16
N PRO A 140 25.74 33.26 -5.24
CA PRO A 140 27.10 33.47 -5.73
C PRO A 140 27.94 34.34 -4.79
#